data_AF-A0A1I5EIS6-F1
#
_entry.id   AF-A0A1I5EIS6-F1
#
_cell.length_a   1.000
_cell.length_b   1.000
_cell.length_c   1.000
_cell.angle_alpha   90.00
_cell.angle_beta   90.00
_cell.angle_gamma   90.00
#
_symmetry.space_group_name_H-M   'P 1'
#
loop_
_entity.id
_entity.type
_entity.pdbx_description
1 polymer ?
#
loop_
_entity_poly.entity_id
_entity_poly.type
_entity_poly.pdbx_seq_one_letter_code
_entity_poly.pdbx_strand_id
1 'polypeptide(L)' 'MQSVTEIETAITNLANEDLLDLADIFKAQPRTPIGDMACAEMARRNISL' A
#
# COMPACT_ATOMS: atom_id res chain seq x y z
N MET A 1 -2.36 -6.53 19.24
CA MET A 1 -2.11 -7.12 17.91
C MET A 1 -3.18 -6.56 16.99
N GLN A 2 -2.81 -5.82 15.94
CA GLN A 2 -3.78 -5.28 14.98
C GLN A 2 -4.27 -6.37 14.04
N SER A 3 -5.51 -6.27 13.57
CA SER A 3 -6.06 -7.23 12.61
C SER A 3 -5.63 -6.90 11.17
N VAL A 4 -5.68 -7.89 10.27
CA VAL A 4 -5.42 -7.67 8.84
C VAL A 4 -6.38 -6.63 8.26
N THR A 5 -7.65 -6.67 8.66
CA THR A 5 -8.67 -5.72 8.21
C THR A 5 -8.38 -4.28 8.66
N GLU A 6 -7.82 -4.08 9.85
CA GLU A 6 -7.39 -2.76 10.30
C GLU A 6 -6.23 -2.22 9.45
N ILE A 7 -5.30 -3.09 9.04
CA ILE A 7 -4.17 -2.72 8.17
C ILE A 7 -4.67 -2.36 6.77
N GLU A 8 -5.56 -3.17 6.18
CA GLU A 8 -6.18 -2.89 4.88
C GLU A 8 -6.94 -1.56 4.91
N THR A 9 -7.69 -1.31 5.98
CA THR A 9 -8.41 -0.04 6.18
C THR A 9 -7.45 1.13 6.31
N ALA A 10 -6.31 0.97 7.00
CA ALA A 10 -5.30 2.01 7.11
C ALA A 10 -4.69 2.35 5.74
N ILE A 11 -4.32 1.34 4.94
CA ILE A 11 -3.73 1.53 3.61
C ILE A 11 -4.71 2.23 2.66
N THR A 12 -5.99 1.83 2.68
CA THR A 12 -7.03 2.47 1.86
C THR A 12 -7.36 3.90 2.26
N ASN A 13 -6.98 4.33 3.47
CA ASN A 13 -7.18 5.70 3.97
C ASN A 13 -5.95 6.62 3.79
N LEU A 14 -4.81 6.11 3.33
CA LEU A 14 -3.62 6.94 3.07
C LEU A 14 -3.89 8.00 2.01
N ALA A 15 -3.25 9.16 2.13
CA ALA A 15 -3.19 10.10 1.02
C ALA A 15 -2.36 9.51 -0.14
N ASN A 16 -2.49 10.08 -1.34
CA ASN A 16 -1.77 9.54 -2.50
C ASN A 16 -0.25 9.59 -2.32
N GLU A 17 0.29 10.67 -1.75
CA GLU A 17 1.73 10.81 -1.48
C GLU A 17 2.23 9.74 -0.51
N ASP A 18 1.56 9.57 0.63
CA ASP A 18 1.91 8.55 1.61
C ASP A 18 1.79 7.12 1.05
N LEU A 19 0.80 6.87 0.19
CA LEU A 19 0.59 5.58 -0.47
C LEU A 19 1.71 5.28 -1.47
N LEU A 20 2.17 6.30 -2.21
CA LEU A 20 3.31 6.19 -3.13
C LEU A 20 4.59 5.90 -2.34
N ASP A 21 4.86 6.64 -1.27
CA ASP A 21 6.02 6.41 -0.40
C ASP A 21 6.01 5.01 0.21
N LEU A 22 4.83 4.55 0.67
CA LEU A 22 4.66 3.19 1.18
C LEU A 22 4.99 2.14 0.12
N ALA A 23 4.50 2.33 -1.10
CA ALA A 23 4.80 1.42 -2.20
C ALA A 23 6.29 1.43 -2.59
N ASP A 24 6.96 2.58 -2.53
CA ASP A 24 8.39 2.70 -2.82
C ASP A 24 9.24 2.00 -1.75
N ILE A 25 8.89 2.14 -0.46
CA ILE A 25 9.53 1.42 0.64
C ILE A 25 9.49 -0.11 0.41
N PHE A 26 8.38 -0.64 -0.07
CA PHE A 26 8.18 -2.07 -0.30
C PHE A 26 8.46 -2.55 -1.74
N LYS A 27 9.05 -1.69 -2.58
CA LYS A 27 9.36 -1.98 -3.99
C LYS A 27 10.43 -3.04 -4.19
N ALA A 28 11.25 -3.30 -3.17
CA ALA A 28 12.32 -4.31 -3.22
C ALA A 28 11.74 -5.73 -3.25
N GLN A 29 12.31 -6.61 -4.09
CA GLN A 29 11.92 -8.02 -4.13
C GLN A 29 12.52 -8.81 -2.96
N PRO A 30 11.79 -9.82 -2.41
CA PRO A 30 10.44 -10.25 -2.80
C PRO A 30 9.35 -9.28 -2.31
N ARG A 31 8.26 -9.14 -3.08
CA ARG A 31 7.13 -8.30 -2.68
C ARG A 31 6.53 -8.80 -1.38
N THR A 32 6.33 -7.87 -0.44
CA THR A 32 5.69 -8.16 0.84
C THR A 32 4.17 -8.03 0.68
N PRO A 33 3.36 -8.68 1.54
CA PRO A 33 1.91 -8.51 1.53
C PRO A 33 1.46 -7.04 1.64
N ILE A 34 2.20 -6.21 2.40
CA ILE A 34 1.94 -4.77 2.53
C ILE A 34 2.24 -4.05 1.20
N GLY A 35 3.35 -4.41 0.53
CA GLY A 35 3.68 -3.87 -0.79
C GLY A 35 2.62 -4.22 -1.83
N ASP A 36 2.08 -5.44 -1.80
CA ASP A 36 1.00 -5.86 -2.70
C ASP A 36 -0.31 -5.11 -2.43
N MET A 37 -0.67 -4.91 -1.15
CA MET A 37 -1.84 -4.10 -0.77
C MET A 37 -1.69 -2.63 -1.24
N ALA A 38 -0.51 -2.04 -1.06
CA ALA A 38 -0.23 -0.68 -1.54
C ALA A 38 -0.31 -0.59 -3.06
N CYS A 39 0.30 -1.54 -3.79
CA CYS A 39 0.23 -1.60 -5.25
C CYS A 39 -1.21 -1.76 -5.76
N ALA A 40 -2.02 -2.60 -5.10
CA ALA A 40 -3.42 -2.81 -5.47
C ALA A 40 -4.25 -1.53 -5.26
N GLU A 41 -4.02 -0.82 -4.15
CA GLU A 41 -4.71 0.44 -3.88
C GLU A 41 -4.28 1.56 -4.86
N MET A 42 -2.99 1.63 -5.21
CA MET A 42 -2.50 2.53 -6.27
C MET A 42 -3.19 2.27 -7.60
N ALA A 43 -3.29 1.00 -8.01
CA ALA A 43 -3.98 0.59 -9.22
C ALA A 43 -5.47 0.97 -9.17
N ARG A 44 -6.14 0.77 -8.03
CA ARG A 44 -7.54 1.16 -7.82
C ARG A 44 -7.75 2.67 -7.97
N ARG A 45 -6.79 3.48 -7.53
CA ARG A 45 -6.80 4.96 -7.63
C ARG A 45 -6.25 5.51 -8.93
N ASN A 46 -5.74 4.64 -9.82
CA ASN A 46 -5.08 5.01 -11.06
C ASN A 46 -3.89 5.99 -10.85
N ILE A 47 -3.05 5.69 -9.86
CA ILE A 47 -1.80 6.41 -9.59
C ILE A 47 -0.60 5.45 -9.71
N SER A 48 0.57 5.98 -10.01
CA SER A 48 1.82 5.22 -10.12
C SER A 48 2.99 6.01 -9.53
N LEU A 49 4.02 5.27 -9.10
CA LEU A 49 5.34 5.83 -8.81
C LEU A 49 6.02 6.39 -10.06
#